data_AF-A0A6S6SMY7-F1
#
_entry.id   AF-A0A6S6SMY7-F1
#
_cell.length_a   1.000
_cell.length_b   1.000
_cell.length_c   1.000
_cell.angle_alpha   90.00
_cell.angle_beta   90.00
_cell.angle_gamma   90.00
#
_symmetry.space_group_name_H-M   'P 1'
#
loop_
_entity.id
_entity.type
_entity.pdbx_description
1 polymer ?
#
loop_
_entity_poly.entity_id
_entity_poly.type
_entity_poly.pdbx_seq_one_letter_code
_entity_poly.pdbx_strand_id
1 'polypeptide(L)'
;MSPLFFWKLIFFKKFGGSKHKNFGDGKAAGGSGMDKLRMLTKSTYSVVSLDGYKSSFLERAFKAFQKNKDNENFVIIGHPKSMSEYSLKKLDNFIIKNNEHKFRTVRDFQNEF
;
A
#
# COMPACT_ATOMS: atom_id res chain seq x y z
N MET A 1 11.42 0.34 0.24
CA MET A 1 10.91 -0.97 -0.23
C MET A 1 12.05 -1.72 -0.87
N SER A 2 12.25 -2.99 -0.52
CA SER A 2 13.37 -3.79 -1.01
C SER A 2 13.15 -4.37 -2.41
N PRO A 3 14.21 -4.67 -3.18
CA PRO A 3 14.12 -5.37 -4.47
C PRO A 3 13.26 -6.64 -4.46
N LEU A 4 13.40 -7.46 -3.41
CA LEU A 4 12.61 -8.68 -3.21
C LEU A 4 11.10 -8.43 -3.18
N PHE A 5 10.67 -7.26 -2.68
CA PHE A 5 9.26 -6.89 -2.71
C PHE A 5 8.75 -6.71 -4.15
N PHE A 6 9.55 -6.12 -5.04
CA PHE A 6 9.17 -5.90 -6.43
C PHE A 6 9.15 -7.21 -7.24
N TRP A 7 10.07 -8.14 -6.94
CA TRP A 7 10.00 -9.49 -7.50
C TRP A 7 8.73 -10.24 -7.07
N LYS A 8 8.37 -10.18 -5.78
CA LYS A 8 7.10 -10.74 -5.29
C LYS A 8 5.90 -10.04 -5.93
N LEU A 9 5.93 -8.72 -6.10
CA LEU A 9 4.87 -7.96 -6.76
C LEU A 9 4.63 -8.46 -8.20
N ILE A 10 5.71 -8.66 -8.98
CA ILE A 10 5.60 -9.21 -10.34
C ILE A 10 5.05 -10.64 -10.30
N PHE A 11 5.54 -11.47 -9.39
CA PHE A 11 5.06 -12.82 -9.21
C PHE A 11 3.55 -12.86 -8.92
N PHE A 12 3.07 -12.15 -7.90
CA PHE A 12 1.64 -12.12 -7.57
C PHE A 12 0.80 -11.44 -8.65
N LYS A 13 1.36 -10.48 -9.40
CA LYS A 13 0.66 -9.89 -10.54
C LYS A 13 0.47 -10.88 -11.68
N LYS A 14 1.42 -11.80 -11.90
CA LYS A 14 1.36 -12.79 -12.98
C LYS A 14 0.69 -14.11 -12.56
N PHE A 15 0.81 -14.50 -11.30
CA PHE A 15 0.41 -15.82 -10.78
C PHE A 15 -0.55 -15.78 -9.59
N GLY A 16 -0.87 -14.61 -9.03
CA GLY A 16 -1.70 -14.49 -7.83
C GLY A 16 -3.21 -14.75 -8.04
N GLY A 17 -3.64 -15.01 -9.27
CA GLY A 17 -5.05 -15.29 -9.58
C GLY A 17 -5.98 -14.08 -9.42
N SER A 18 -7.29 -14.33 -9.32
CA SER A 18 -8.34 -13.31 -9.33
C SER A 18 -8.27 -12.33 -8.14
N LYS A 19 -7.81 -12.78 -6.97
CA LYS A 19 -7.75 -11.97 -5.73
C LYS A 19 -6.77 -10.79 -5.81
N HIS A 20 -5.78 -10.89 -6.72
CA HIS A 20 -4.80 -9.83 -6.98
C HIS A 20 -5.18 -8.97 -8.19
N LYS A 21 -6.30 -9.28 -8.86
CA LYS A 21 -6.84 -8.46 -9.93
C LYS A 21 -7.44 -7.19 -9.33
N ASN A 22 -7.11 -6.05 -9.93
CA ASN A 22 -7.68 -4.78 -9.51
C ASN A 22 -9.17 -4.73 -9.89
N PHE A 23 -9.97 -4.03 -9.08
CA PHE A 23 -11.40 -3.81 -9.35
C PHE A 23 -11.63 -2.86 -10.53
N GLY A 24 -10.72 -1.90 -10.74
CA GLY A 24 -10.80 -0.98 -11.88
C GLY A 24 -10.28 -1.57 -13.18
N ASP A 25 -10.80 -1.04 -14.27
CA ASP A 25 -10.33 -1.24 -15.66
C ASP A 25 -9.10 -0.39 -16.03
N GLY A 26 -8.67 0.48 -15.12
CA GLY A 26 -7.55 1.39 -15.31
C GLY A 26 -6.21 0.66 -15.48
N LYS A 27 -5.46 1.08 -16.51
CA LYS A 27 -4.04 0.71 -16.65
C LYS A 27 -3.19 1.75 -15.92
N ALA A 28 -2.23 1.30 -15.12
CA ALA A 28 -1.26 2.21 -14.51
C ALA A 28 -0.53 2.98 -15.61
N ALA A 29 -0.38 4.31 -15.42
CA ALA A 29 0.50 5.10 -16.26
C ALA A 29 1.87 4.44 -16.31
N GLY A 30 2.35 4.12 -17.51
CA GLY A 30 3.59 3.38 -17.69
C GLY A 30 4.76 4.19 -17.15
N GLY A 31 5.45 3.67 -16.12
CA GLY A 31 6.77 4.16 -15.76
C GLY A 31 7.82 3.70 -16.76
N SER A 32 8.94 4.45 -16.85
CA SER A 32 10.10 4.08 -17.67
C SER A 32 10.55 2.66 -17.37
N GLY A 33 10.95 1.91 -18.40
CA GLY A 33 11.52 0.56 -18.22
C GLY A 33 12.74 0.56 -17.28
N MET A 34 13.53 1.64 -17.32
CA MET A 34 14.67 1.83 -16.43
C MET A 34 14.25 2.00 -14.96
N ASP A 35 13.12 2.66 -14.69
CA ASP A 35 12.60 2.77 -13.34
C ASP A 35 12.16 1.44 -12.78
N LYS A 36 11.51 0.59 -13.60
CA LYS A 36 11.16 -0.77 -13.18
C LYS A 36 12.41 -1.60 -12.86
N LEU A 37 13.44 -1.52 -13.70
CA LEU A 37 14.71 -2.21 -13.45
C LEU A 37 15.41 -1.68 -12.19
N ARG A 38 15.36 -0.36 -11.96
CA ARG A 38 15.89 0.26 -10.74
C ARG A 38 15.17 -0.23 -9.50
N MET A 39 13.84 -0.33 -9.53
CA MET A 39 13.05 -0.88 -8.40
C MET A 39 13.39 -2.35 -8.13
N LEU A 40 13.71 -3.13 -9.17
CA LEU A 40 14.10 -4.54 -9.05
C LEU A 40 15.53 -4.76 -8.55
N THR A 41 16.35 -3.71 -8.50
CA THR A 41 17.78 -3.81 -8.15
C THR A 41 18.16 -2.96 -6.94
N LYS A 42 17.45 -1.85 -6.69
CA LYS A 42 17.73 -0.90 -5.60
C LYS A 42 16.51 -0.71 -4.69
N SER A 43 16.78 -0.42 -3.42
CA SER A 43 15.75 -0.03 -2.48
C SER A 43 15.18 1.36 -2.85
N THR A 44 13.86 1.51 -2.78
CA THR A 44 13.17 2.76 -3.16
C THR A 44 12.21 3.23 -2.07
N TYR A 45 12.07 4.55 -1.92
CA TYR A 45 11.06 5.14 -1.04
C TYR A 45 9.73 5.26 -1.79
N SER A 46 8.63 5.04 -1.07
CA SER A 46 7.27 5.13 -1.60
C SER A 46 6.33 5.44 -0.45
N VAL A 47 5.22 6.09 -0.77
CA VAL A 47 4.10 6.32 0.14
C VAL A 47 3.49 5.01 0.62
N VAL A 48 2.83 5.07 1.78
CA VAL A 48 2.05 3.94 2.29
C VAL A 48 0.79 3.82 1.44
N SER A 49 0.76 2.79 0.60
CA SER A 49 -0.26 2.61 -0.43
C SER A 49 -1.08 1.34 -0.20
N LEU A 50 -2.40 1.45 -0.37
CA LEU A 50 -3.34 0.33 -0.41
C LEU A 50 -3.48 -0.30 -1.79
N ASP A 51 -2.73 0.14 -2.80
CA ASP A 51 -2.92 -0.34 -4.17
C ASP A 51 -2.43 -1.79 -4.32
N GLY A 52 -3.37 -2.71 -4.56
CA GLY A 52 -3.13 -4.12 -4.79
C GLY A 52 -2.17 -4.74 -3.77
N TYR A 53 -1.08 -5.35 -4.25
CA TYR A 53 -0.10 -6.03 -3.39
C TYR A 53 0.73 -5.09 -2.50
N LYS A 54 0.77 -3.77 -2.79
CA LYS A 54 1.49 -2.79 -1.92
C LYS A 54 0.91 -2.72 -0.52
N SER A 55 -0.39 -3.00 -0.38
CA SER A 55 -1.08 -3.16 0.91
C SER A 55 -0.39 -4.17 1.85
N SER A 56 0.36 -5.15 1.33
CA SER A 56 1.12 -6.09 2.16
C SER A 56 2.23 -5.43 3.00
N PHE A 57 2.63 -4.20 2.66
CA PHE A 57 3.64 -3.44 3.38
C PHE A 57 3.07 -2.64 4.55
N LEU A 58 1.74 -2.53 4.67
CA LEU A 58 1.04 -1.63 5.60
C LEU A 58 1.50 -1.79 7.06
N GLU A 59 1.48 -3.01 7.57
CA GLU A 59 1.96 -3.35 8.91
C GLU A 59 3.42 -2.97 9.15
N ARG A 60 4.29 -3.19 8.16
CA ARG A 60 5.71 -2.83 8.28
C ARG A 60 5.90 -1.32 8.30
N ALA A 61 5.15 -0.59 7.47
CA ALA A 61 5.17 0.86 7.48
C ALA A 61 4.69 1.42 8.83
N PHE A 62 3.61 0.87 9.37
CA PHE A 62 3.06 1.31 10.65
C PHE A 62 4.03 1.10 11.81
N LYS A 63 4.65 -0.08 11.89
CA LYS A 63 5.71 -0.34 12.88
C LYS A 63 6.92 0.60 12.74
N ALA A 64 7.25 1.01 11.52
CA ALA A 64 8.33 1.98 11.31
C ALA A 64 7.91 3.39 11.74
N PHE A 65 6.66 3.77 11.46
CA PHE A 65 6.06 5.03 11.90
C PHE A 65 6.06 5.15 13.44
N GLN A 66 5.67 4.10 14.16
CA GLN A 66 5.63 4.07 15.63
C GLN A 66 7.00 4.22 16.30
N LYS A 67 8.11 4.03 15.57
CA LYS A 67 9.46 4.20 16.14
C LYS A 67 9.83 5.67 16.34
N ASN A 68 9.19 6.58 15.62
CA ASN A 68 9.39 8.01 15.81
C ASN A 68 8.24 8.55 16.68
N LYS A 69 8.57 9.15 17.82
CA LYS A 69 7.58 9.67 18.78
C LYS A 69 6.97 11.01 18.34
N ASP A 70 7.63 11.72 17.43
CA ASP A 70 7.15 13.00 16.89
C ASP A 70 6.08 12.84 15.81
N ASN A 71 5.79 11.59 15.44
CA ASN A 71 4.81 11.25 14.43
C ASN A 71 3.40 11.24 15.03
N GLU A 72 2.51 12.09 14.52
CA GLU A 72 1.13 12.17 15.01
C GLU A 72 0.13 11.38 14.15
N ASN A 73 0.22 11.52 12.82
CA ASN A 73 -0.79 11.00 11.89
C ASN A 73 -0.17 10.02 10.88
N PHE A 74 -0.67 8.78 10.85
CA PHE A 74 -0.26 7.78 9.87
C PHE A 74 -1.17 7.82 8.65
N VAL A 75 -0.68 8.41 7.56
CA VAL A 75 -1.47 8.60 6.34
C VAL A 75 -1.32 7.41 5.40
N ILE A 76 -2.45 6.82 5.05
CA ILE A 76 -2.56 5.72 4.09
C ILE A 76 -3.30 6.24 2.86
N ILE A 77 -2.72 6.07 1.67
CA ILE A 77 -3.35 6.50 0.41
C ILE A 77 -3.66 5.32 -0.50
N GLY A 78 -4.63 5.47 -1.38
CA GLY A 78 -4.96 4.43 -2.34
C GLY A 78 -5.89 4.93 -3.42
N HIS A 79 -5.89 4.25 -4.56
CA HIS A 79 -6.76 4.55 -5.69
C HIS A 79 -7.85 3.49 -5.75
N PRO A 80 -9.15 3.86 -5.70
CA PRO A 80 -10.25 2.89 -5.76
C PRO A 80 -10.13 1.92 -6.95
N LYS A 81 -9.66 2.43 -8.10
CA LYS A 81 -9.44 1.65 -9.33
C LYS A 81 -8.26 0.66 -9.25
N SER A 82 -7.32 0.88 -8.33
CA SER A 82 -6.12 0.04 -8.13
C SER A 82 -6.23 -0.87 -6.90
N MET A 83 -7.35 -0.83 -6.20
CA MET A 83 -7.65 -1.77 -5.12
C MET A 83 -8.02 -3.13 -5.69
N SER A 84 -7.71 -4.17 -4.92
CA SER A 84 -8.09 -5.57 -5.16
C SER A 84 -8.68 -6.19 -3.90
N GLU A 85 -9.32 -7.35 -4.02
CA GLU A 85 -9.81 -8.13 -2.88
C GLU A 85 -8.69 -8.39 -1.86
N TYR A 86 -7.47 -8.70 -2.35
CA TYR A 86 -6.30 -8.83 -1.50
C TYR A 86 -6.02 -7.56 -0.68
N SER A 87 -6.06 -6.38 -1.31
CA SER A 87 -5.78 -5.13 -0.61
C SER A 87 -6.82 -4.78 0.45
N LEU A 88 -8.10 -5.02 0.17
CA LEU A 88 -9.17 -4.80 1.13
C LEU A 88 -9.03 -5.74 2.32
N LYS A 89 -8.74 -7.02 2.07
CA LYS A 89 -8.46 -7.98 3.15
C LYS A 89 -7.24 -7.57 3.98
N LYS A 90 -6.22 -6.99 3.36
CA LYS A 90 -5.05 -6.48 4.10
C LYS A 90 -5.39 -5.26 4.95
N LEU A 91 -6.21 -4.34 4.45
CA LEU A 91 -6.72 -3.22 5.23
C LEU A 91 -7.58 -3.67 6.40
N ASP A 92 -8.50 -4.61 6.17
CA ASP A 92 -9.39 -5.14 7.21
C ASP A 92 -8.59 -5.78 8.35
N ASN A 93 -7.65 -6.66 8.02
CA ASN A 93 -6.73 -7.24 9.02
C ASN A 93 -5.91 -6.18 9.76
N PHE A 94 -5.52 -5.11 9.08
CA PHE A 94 -4.78 -4.00 9.69
C PHE A 94 -5.65 -3.23 10.70
N ILE A 95 -6.89 -2.92 10.34
CA ILE A 95 -7.84 -2.22 11.24
C ILE A 95 -8.13 -3.09 12.47
N ILE A 96 -8.45 -4.38 12.27
CA ILE A 96 -8.76 -5.30 13.37
C ILE A 96 -7.59 -5.40 14.36
N LYS A 97 -6.36 -5.47 13.84
CA LYS A 97 -5.16 -5.66 14.64
C LYS A 97 -4.72 -4.39 15.38
N ASN A 98 -5.03 -3.22 14.84
CA ASN A 98 -4.60 -1.92 15.35
C ASN A 98 -5.83 -1.09 15.78
N ASN A 99 -6.85 -1.76 16.33
CA ASN A 99 -8.17 -1.20 16.65
C ASN A 99 -8.14 -0.16 17.78
N GLU A 100 -7.04 -0.08 18.52
CA GLU A 100 -6.76 0.94 19.52
C GLU A 100 -6.57 2.34 18.91
N HIS A 101 -6.32 2.42 17.60
CA HIS A 101 -6.12 3.67 16.88
C HIS A 101 -7.39 4.18 16.21
N LYS A 102 -7.49 5.50 16.07
CA LYS A 102 -8.62 6.15 15.36
C LYS A 102 -8.38 6.15 13.86
N PHE A 103 -9.24 5.45 13.12
CA PHE A 103 -9.25 5.46 11.66
C PHE A 103 -10.22 6.53 11.17
N ARG A 104 -9.73 7.47 10.35
CA ARG A 104 -10.51 8.60 9.85
C ARG A 104 -10.26 8.81 8.38
N THR A 105 -11.27 9.36 7.69
CA THR A 105 -11.06 9.90 6.34
C THR A 105 -10.46 11.30 6.43
N VAL A 106 -9.81 11.76 5.37
CA VAL A 106 -9.28 13.14 5.30
C VAL A 106 -10.41 14.16 5.47
N ARG A 107 -11.61 13.87 4.96
CA ARG A 107 -12.78 14.73 5.10
C ARG A 107 -13.17 14.89 6.57
N ASP A 108 -13.22 13.79 7.32
CA ASP A 108 -13.57 13.84 8.74
C ASP A 108 -12.51 14.57 9.56
N PHE A 109 -11.24 14.39 9.21
CA PHE A 109 -10.12 15.07 9.86
C PHE A 109 -10.15 16.59 9.66
N GLN A 110 -10.58 17.08 8.50
CA GLN A 110 -10.66 18.52 8.21
C GLN A 110 -11.78 19.25 8.96
N ASN A 111 -12.85 18.56 9.37
CA ASN A 111 -13.99 19.18 10.04
C ASN A 111 -13.78 19.40 11.56
N GLU A 112 -12.59 19.08 12.09
CA GLU A 112 -12.25 19.25 13.51
C GLU A 112 -11.40 20.51 13.80
N PHE A 113 -11.09 21.30 12.75
CA PHE A 113 -10.38 22.58 12.81
C PHE A 113 -11.25 23.69 12.21
#